data_AF-A0A3M1HTU9-F1
#
_entry.id   AF-A0A3M1HTU9-F1
#
_cell.length_a   1.000
_cell.length_b   1.000
_cell.length_c   1.000
_cell.angle_alpha   90.00
_cell.angle_beta   90.00
_cell.angle_gamma   90.00
#
_symmetry.space_group_name_H-M   'P 1'
#
loop_
_entity.id
_entity.type
_entity.pdbx_description
1 polymer ?
#
loop_
_entity_poly.entity_id
_entity_poly.type
_entity_poly.pdbx_seq_one_letter_code
_entity_poly.pdbx_strand_id
1 'polypeptide(L)'
;RFSRAAKTLEPVLKKWGLPEFKKKALLLLKELGHKKALWEEKQRLAKIPKAGKDWFQKLDHLESRFNFEKALSFLEEGKKRFRLPSLFYKFKKREIQAKIRILQRFQKKLENKEALVSSIPISKTLVGKPFKSRKDVLIFKCQGSSVGIPYFQLRREVFPKLFLWKDMNLQDHLDLALFFYSLGLIKNAHHHWITAWRENPKVEKEIFAYLAYKKKIAPEKAHFQVFRGYFLTDEEKAYWIEKDEVQKRIKLFFFFLKEAQEIEKFLKGLSAKGRVFARKELEGLIQKLFNKYRKEIKKFKKLAALKKELNRRRKEALRRIFDKSRYYKKKNKEVVGQDWVDEAVEKVRELWNHPFKALTHLSSKWKKRAFMLQTCLHWYKILGGQSKLSKELEILLEQSQEKLSLRWIAINEKERRYLQYARKVLAYNKKMASKIHGLEAKQIAITNEYRMMMGLHPLKIDLKLTRAARKHSQEMKKLGYFDHTSPVAKNRTPSKRARNEGYTKGLVGENIYMGLPSPLAAHKGWYNSPPHHRNILYYDYEDLGVGNYMDHWTQNFGGKGKFKLPK
;
A
#
# COMPACT_ATOMS: atom_id res chain seq x y z
N ARG A 1 -31.94 -51.43 8.46
CA ARG A 1 -31.95 -50.39 7.39
C ARG A 1 -30.58 -50.22 6.69
N PHE A 2 -29.45 -50.26 7.40
CA PHE A 2 -28.10 -50.09 6.83
C PHE A 2 -27.57 -51.26 5.95
N SER A 3 -27.86 -52.52 6.29
CA SER A 3 -27.47 -53.70 5.47
C SER A 3 -28.17 -53.75 4.09
N ARG A 4 -29.44 -53.31 4.02
CA ARG A 4 -30.15 -53.12 2.74
C ARG A 4 -29.53 -51.99 1.91
N ALA A 5 -29.17 -50.85 2.52
CA ALA A 5 -28.51 -49.75 1.80
C ALA A 5 -27.15 -50.17 1.18
N ALA A 6 -26.36 -50.97 1.91
CA ALA A 6 -25.09 -51.52 1.42
C ALA A 6 -25.28 -52.50 0.23
N LYS A 7 -26.22 -53.46 0.34
CA LYS A 7 -26.59 -54.37 -0.76
C LYS A 7 -27.17 -53.64 -1.99
N THR A 8 -27.76 -52.45 -1.80
CA THR A 8 -28.29 -51.62 -2.90
C THR A 8 -27.22 -50.72 -3.54
N LEU A 9 -26.18 -50.34 -2.80
CA LEU A 9 -25.06 -49.51 -3.26
C LEU A 9 -23.96 -50.31 -3.96
N GLU A 10 -23.82 -51.60 -3.67
CA GLU A 10 -22.81 -52.48 -4.28
C GLU A 10 -22.94 -52.61 -5.81
N PRO A 11 -24.16 -52.75 -6.40
CA PRO A 11 -24.34 -52.68 -7.85
C PRO A 11 -24.08 -51.27 -8.43
N VAL A 12 -24.32 -50.21 -7.66
CA VAL A 12 -24.06 -48.81 -8.07
C VAL A 12 -22.55 -48.55 -8.15
N LEU A 13 -21.79 -49.07 -7.18
CA LEU A 13 -20.32 -49.03 -7.13
C LEU A 13 -19.66 -49.88 -8.21
N LYS A 14 -20.20 -51.08 -8.50
CA LYS A 14 -19.74 -51.94 -9.62
C LYS A 14 -20.00 -51.33 -11.00
N LYS A 15 -20.94 -50.40 -11.16
CA LYS A 15 -21.47 -49.96 -12.46
C LYS A 15 -21.15 -48.49 -12.86
N TRP A 16 -20.44 -47.70 -12.04
CA TRP A 16 -20.21 -46.25 -12.29
C TRP A 16 -18.74 -45.80 -12.16
N GLY A 17 -18.22 -45.00 -13.11
CA GLY A 17 -16.86 -44.41 -13.05
C GLY A 17 -16.71 -42.86 -13.03
N LEU A 18 -17.62 -42.12 -12.35
CA LEU A 18 -17.43 -40.92 -11.48
C LEU A 18 -16.29 -40.97 -10.51
N PRO A 19 -15.11 -40.37 -10.79
CA PRO A 19 -14.34 -39.73 -9.74
C PRO A 19 -15.16 -39.15 -8.56
N GLU A 20 -16.17 -38.28 -8.77
CA GLU A 20 -16.85 -37.57 -7.65
C GLU A 20 -18.02 -38.31 -6.98
N PHE A 21 -18.88 -39.02 -7.72
CA PHE A 21 -19.95 -39.84 -7.12
C PHE A 21 -19.40 -41.10 -6.44
N LYS A 22 -18.32 -41.67 -6.98
CA LYS A 22 -17.59 -42.78 -6.36
C LYS A 22 -16.85 -42.31 -5.12
N LYS A 23 -16.32 -41.08 -5.10
CA LYS A 23 -15.72 -40.44 -3.91
C LYS A 23 -16.74 -40.19 -2.80
N LYS A 24 -17.97 -39.76 -3.11
CA LYS A 24 -19.07 -39.65 -2.13
C LYS A 24 -19.52 -41.01 -1.59
N ALA A 25 -19.63 -42.03 -2.45
CA ALA A 25 -19.99 -43.40 -2.02
C ALA A 25 -18.87 -44.09 -1.22
N LEU A 26 -17.59 -43.85 -1.56
CA LEU A 26 -16.42 -44.29 -0.78
C LEU A 26 -16.31 -43.54 0.55
N LEU A 27 -16.73 -42.26 0.63
CA LEU A 27 -16.82 -41.53 1.88
C LEU A 27 -17.89 -42.15 2.80
N LEU A 28 -19.07 -42.45 2.26
CA LEU A 28 -20.15 -43.10 3.02
C LEU A 28 -19.75 -44.52 3.48
N LEU A 29 -19.09 -45.31 2.64
CA LEU A 29 -18.59 -46.64 3.02
C LEU A 29 -17.45 -46.60 4.05
N LYS A 30 -16.64 -45.53 4.02
CA LYS A 30 -15.63 -45.23 5.03
C LYS A 30 -16.26 -44.85 6.37
N GLU A 31 -17.34 -44.06 6.35
CA GLU A 31 -18.15 -43.73 7.53
C GLU A 31 -18.90 -44.96 8.09
N LEU A 32 -19.16 -45.98 7.26
CA LEU A 32 -19.82 -47.24 7.64
C LEU A 32 -18.84 -48.41 7.93
N GLY A 33 -17.51 -48.22 7.89
CA GLY A 33 -16.51 -49.17 8.41
C GLY A 33 -15.94 -50.24 7.46
N HIS A 34 -16.23 -50.23 6.15
CA HIS A 34 -15.82 -51.31 5.23
C HIS A 34 -14.46 -51.05 4.51
N LYS A 35 -13.35 -51.56 5.09
CA LYS A 35 -11.96 -51.25 4.67
C LYS A 35 -11.46 -51.93 3.38
N LYS A 36 -11.95 -53.13 3.03
CA LYS A 36 -11.45 -53.94 1.89
C LYS A 36 -11.77 -53.34 0.52
N ALA A 37 -13.01 -52.87 0.32
CA ALA A 37 -13.46 -52.22 -0.92
C ALA A 37 -12.76 -50.88 -1.20
N LEU A 38 -12.21 -50.24 -0.16
CA LEU A 38 -11.52 -48.94 -0.24
C LEU A 38 -10.10 -49.06 -0.81
N TRP A 39 -9.43 -50.21 -0.57
CA TRP A 39 -8.05 -50.47 -0.99
C TRP A 39 -7.96 -50.89 -2.47
N GLU A 40 -8.86 -51.77 -2.91
CA GLU A 40 -8.91 -52.30 -4.29
C GLU A 40 -9.21 -51.20 -5.34
N GLU A 41 -9.98 -50.17 -4.99
CA GLU A 41 -10.38 -49.12 -5.93
C GLU A 41 -9.39 -47.95 -6.03
N LYS A 42 -8.64 -47.65 -4.96
CA LYS A 42 -7.51 -46.70 -5.00
C LYS A 42 -6.43 -47.15 -6.01
N GLN A 43 -6.20 -48.45 -6.08
CA GLN A 43 -5.29 -49.07 -7.06
C GLN A 43 -5.81 -48.97 -8.51
N ARG A 44 -7.12 -48.78 -8.71
CA ARG A 44 -7.77 -48.73 -10.04
C ARG A 44 -7.81 -47.32 -10.63
N LEU A 45 -8.01 -46.29 -9.80
CA LEU A 45 -7.98 -44.87 -10.21
C LEU A 45 -6.55 -44.36 -10.52
N ALA A 46 -5.54 -44.90 -9.84
CA ALA A 46 -4.14 -44.66 -10.16
C ALA A 46 -3.74 -45.20 -11.55
N LYS A 47 -4.56 -46.10 -12.13
CA LYS A 47 -4.35 -46.72 -13.44
C LYS A 47 -5.09 -46.05 -14.60
N ILE A 48 -5.75 -44.89 -14.43
CA ILE A 48 -6.33 -44.17 -15.59
C ILE A 48 -5.19 -43.66 -16.47
N PRO A 49 -4.96 -44.22 -17.68
CA PRO A 49 -3.78 -43.91 -18.48
C PRO A 49 -3.87 -42.50 -19.07
N LYS A 50 -2.74 -41.96 -19.55
CA LYS A 50 -2.64 -40.71 -20.34
C LYS A 50 -3.74 -40.61 -21.42
N ALA A 51 -4.07 -41.74 -22.05
CA ALA A 51 -5.16 -41.90 -23.01
C ALA A 51 -6.54 -41.40 -22.55
N GLY A 52 -6.87 -41.44 -21.25
CA GLY A 52 -8.13 -40.90 -20.72
C GLY A 52 -8.15 -39.37 -20.65
N LYS A 53 -7.01 -38.72 -20.40
CA LYS A 53 -6.89 -37.25 -20.43
C LYS A 53 -6.96 -36.74 -21.86
N ASP A 54 -6.27 -37.40 -22.77
CA ASP A 54 -6.29 -37.10 -24.21
C ASP A 54 -7.70 -37.30 -24.79
N TRP A 55 -8.47 -38.27 -24.26
CA TRP A 55 -9.87 -38.48 -24.60
C TRP A 55 -10.76 -37.26 -24.28
N PHE A 56 -10.67 -36.73 -23.06
CA PHE A 56 -11.47 -35.56 -22.70
C PHE A 56 -11.09 -34.32 -23.49
N GLN A 57 -9.80 -34.13 -23.78
CA GLN A 57 -9.35 -33.07 -24.69
C GLN A 57 -9.95 -33.22 -26.08
N LYS A 58 -10.05 -34.45 -26.60
CA LYS A 58 -10.67 -34.74 -27.89
C LYS A 58 -12.19 -34.52 -27.89
N LEU A 59 -12.88 -34.83 -26.79
CA LEU A 59 -14.31 -34.50 -26.62
C LEU A 59 -14.54 -32.98 -26.59
N ASP A 60 -13.75 -32.25 -25.80
CA ASP A 60 -13.81 -30.78 -25.75
C ASP A 60 -13.49 -30.15 -27.10
N HIS A 61 -12.56 -30.75 -27.86
CA HIS A 61 -12.23 -30.32 -29.21
C HIS A 61 -13.36 -30.60 -30.23
N LEU A 62 -14.11 -31.70 -30.09
CA LEU A 62 -15.29 -31.96 -30.93
C LEU A 62 -16.40 -30.96 -30.64
N GLU A 63 -16.63 -30.62 -29.37
CA GLU A 63 -17.59 -29.60 -28.97
C GLU A 63 -17.18 -28.19 -29.41
N SER A 64 -15.88 -27.86 -29.36
CA SER A 64 -15.38 -26.55 -29.82
C SER A 64 -15.47 -26.38 -31.34
N ARG A 65 -15.47 -27.48 -32.09
CA ARG A 65 -15.73 -27.51 -33.54
C ARG A 65 -17.23 -27.65 -33.88
N PHE A 66 -18.13 -27.56 -32.91
CA PHE A 66 -19.59 -27.70 -33.08
C PHE A 66 -20.03 -29.05 -33.70
N ASN A 67 -19.21 -30.09 -33.59
CA ASN A 67 -19.53 -31.42 -34.10
C ASN A 67 -20.19 -32.26 -33.00
N PHE A 68 -21.40 -31.87 -32.60
CA PHE A 68 -22.07 -32.43 -31.42
C PHE A 68 -22.56 -33.86 -31.59
N GLU A 69 -22.96 -34.28 -32.79
CA GLU A 69 -23.32 -35.69 -33.05
C GLU A 69 -22.10 -36.60 -32.88
N LYS A 70 -20.95 -36.18 -33.42
CA LYS A 70 -19.69 -36.89 -33.20
C LYS A 70 -19.25 -36.81 -31.74
N ALA A 71 -19.45 -35.68 -31.07
CA ALA A 71 -19.17 -35.56 -29.63
C ALA A 71 -20.05 -36.49 -28.79
N LEU A 72 -21.32 -36.67 -29.16
CA LEU A 72 -22.26 -37.58 -28.50
C LEU A 72 -21.83 -39.03 -28.70
N SER A 73 -21.57 -39.43 -29.94
CA SER A 73 -21.05 -40.76 -30.27
C SER A 73 -19.72 -41.05 -29.57
N PHE A 74 -18.81 -40.06 -29.56
CA PHE A 74 -17.54 -40.14 -28.85
C PHE A 74 -17.72 -40.20 -27.32
N LEU A 75 -18.71 -39.52 -26.75
CA LEU A 75 -19.07 -39.66 -25.33
C LEU A 75 -19.62 -41.06 -25.03
N GLU A 76 -20.38 -41.65 -25.95
CA GLU A 76 -20.94 -43.02 -25.83
C GLU A 76 -19.88 -44.11 -25.96
N GLU A 77 -18.95 -43.96 -26.90
CA GLU A 77 -17.76 -44.81 -27.02
C GLU A 77 -16.90 -44.69 -25.75
N GLY A 78 -16.69 -43.47 -25.27
CA GLY A 78 -15.91 -43.19 -24.07
C GLY A 78 -16.55 -43.80 -22.82
N LYS A 79 -17.89 -43.82 -22.75
CA LYS A 79 -18.63 -44.49 -21.67
C LYS A 79 -18.33 -45.98 -21.64
N LYS A 80 -18.30 -46.65 -22.79
CA LYS A 80 -17.97 -48.08 -22.90
C LYS A 80 -16.48 -48.33 -22.61
N ARG A 81 -15.59 -47.53 -23.20
CA ARG A 81 -14.14 -47.69 -23.17
C ARG A 81 -13.48 -47.35 -21.83
N PHE A 82 -13.91 -46.28 -21.17
CA PHE A 82 -13.30 -45.79 -19.92
C PHE A 82 -14.22 -45.97 -18.70
N ARG A 83 -15.33 -46.69 -18.86
CA ARG A 83 -16.34 -46.92 -17.80
C ARG A 83 -16.76 -45.62 -17.14
N LEU A 84 -17.10 -44.61 -17.94
CA LEU A 84 -17.52 -43.31 -17.42
C LEU A 84 -18.64 -43.49 -16.37
N PRO A 85 -18.72 -42.60 -15.39
CA PRO A 85 -19.92 -42.52 -14.53
C PRO A 85 -21.25 -42.64 -15.23
N SER A 86 -22.29 -43.11 -14.53
CA SER A 86 -23.62 -42.86 -15.05
C SER A 86 -24.04 -41.38 -14.94
N LEU A 87 -23.79 -40.66 -13.83
CA LEU A 87 -24.30 -39.28 -13.67
C LEU A 87 -23.67 -38.26 -14.60
N PHE A 88 -22.35 -38.13 -14.70
CA PHE A 88 -21.78 -37.20 -15.69
C PHE A 88 -21.94 -37.67 -17.11
N TYR A 89 -21.98 -38.98 -17.40
CA TYR A 89 -22.44 -39.40 -18.72
C TYR A 89 -23.86 -38.89 -18.97
N LYS A 90 -24.81 -39.06 -18.05
CA LYS A 90 -26.19 -38.56 -18.19
C LYS A 90 -26.26 -37.05 -18.34
N PHE A 91 -25.53 -36.28 -17.51
CA PHE A 91 -25.50 -34.82 -17.59
C PHE A 91 -24.83 -34.32 -18.86
N LYS A 92 -23.65 -34.84 -19.18
CA LYS A 92 -22.91 -34.45 -20.39
C LYS A 92 -23.64 -34.89 -21.65
N LYS A 93 -24.31 -36.05 -21.61
CA LYS A 93 -25.23 -36.51 -22.67
C LYS A 93 -26.38 -35.54 -22.84
N ARG A 94 -27.07 -35.16 -21.76
CA ARG A 94 -28.15 -34.16 -21.81
C ARG A 94 -27.65 -32.81 -22.31
N GLU A 95 -26.46 -32.37 -21.90
CA GLU A 95 -25.82 -31.15 -22.37
C GLU A 95 -25.58 -31.20 -23.88
N ILE A 96 -24.95 -32.25 -24.40
CA ILE A 96 -24.68 -32.42 -25.84
C ILE A 96 -26.00 -32.58 -26.62
N GLN A 97 -26.97 -33.33 -26.10
CA GLN A 97 -28.30 -33.48 -26.71
C GLN A 97 -29.06 -32.15 -26.78
N ALA A 98 -28.98 -31.30 -25.74
CA ALA A 98 -29.56 -29.96 -25.78
C ALA A 98 -28.93 -29.14 -26.91
N LYS A 99 -27.59 -29.15 -27.05
CA LYS A 99 -26.91 -28.44 -28.16
C LYS A 99 -27.36 -28.95 -29.54
N ILE A 100 -27.55 -30.26 -29.70
CA ILE A 100 -28.07 -30.86 -30.95
C ILE A 100 -29.49 -30.36 -31.22
N ARG A 101 -30.40 -30.43 -30.24
CA ARG A 101 -31.79 -29.98 -30.40
C ARG A 101 -31.87 -28.49 -30.78
N ILE A 102 -31.07 -27.66 -30.14
CA ILE A 102 -31.01 -26.21 -30.41
C ILE A 102 -30.51 -25.96 -31.83
N LEU A 103 -29.44 -26.64 -32.27
CA LEU A 103 -28.93 -26.50 -33.64
C LEU A 103 -29.97 -26.94 -34.67
N GLN A 104 -30.70 -28.04 -34.43
CA GLN A 104 -31.76 -28.51 -35.32
C GLN A 104 -32.94 -27.53 -35.40
N ARG A 105 -33.37 -26.97 -34.24
CA ARG A 105 -34.41 -25.93 -34.21
C ARG A 105 -33.98 -24.67 -34.95
N PHE A 106 -32.74 -24.24 -34.73
CA PHE A 106 -32.14 -23.11 -35.44
C PHE A 106 -32.09 -23.35 -36.95
N GLN A 107 -31.69 -24.55 -37.39
CA GLN A 107 -31.69 -24.92 -38.81
C GLN A 107 -33.09 -24.82 -39.42
N LYS A 108 -34.09 -25.41 -38.74
CA LYS A 108 -35.49 -25.37 -39.17
C LYS A 108 -36.04 -23.95 -39.24
N LYS A 109 -35.74 -23.08 -38.26
CA LYS A 109 -36.19 -21.68 -38.27
C LYS A 109 -35.59 -20.88 -39.42
N LEU A 110 -34.31 -21.08 -39.72
CA LEU A 110 -33.67 -20.44 -40.87
C LEU A 110 -34.31 -20.88 -42.19
N GLU A 111 -34.59 -22.18 -42.32
CA GLU A 111 -35.25 -22.74 -43.51
C GLU A 111 -36.69 -22.23 -43.66
N ASN A 112 -37.39 -21.99 -42.56
CA ASN A 112 -38.77 -21.47 -42.52
C ASN A 112 -38.89 -19.95 -42.73
N LYS A 113 -37.82 -19.25 -43.14
CA LYS A 113 -37.78 -17.81 -43.46
C LYS A 113 -38.19 -16.84 -42.33
N GLU A 114 -38.35 -17.28 -41.08
CA GLU A 114 -38.43 -16.38 -39.92
C GLU A 114 -37.04 -15.74 -39.68
N ALA A 115 -36.71 -14.70 -40.44
CA ALA A 115 -35.39 -14.12 -40.47
C ALA A 115 -34.93 -13.62 -39.08
N LEU A 116 -33.86 -14.24 -38.57
CA LEU A 116 -33.46 -14.16 -37.16
C LEU A 116 -32.92 -12.79 -36.70
N VAL A 117 -32.34 -11.95 -37.55
CA VAL A 117 -31.99 -10.55 -37.25
C VAL A 117 -31.80 -9.83 -38.59
N SER A 118 -32.03 -8.51 -38.66
CA SER A 118 -31.92 -7.73 -39.90
C SER A 118 -30.51 -7.66 -40.50
N SER A 119 -29.43 -7.79 -39.71
CA SER A 119 -28.04 -7.88 -40.21
C SER A 119 -27.05 -8.20 -39.09
N ILE A 120 -26.03 -9.05 -39.34
CA ILE A 120 -25.03 -9.42 -38.33
C ILE A 120 -23.61 -9.21 -38.89
N PRO A 121 -22.68 -8.61 -38.10
CA PRO A 121 -21.27 -8.55 -38.47
C PRO A 121 -20.62 -9.92 -38.32
N ILE A 122 -20.22 -10.49 -39.45
CA ILE A 122 -19.61 -11.81 -39.55
C ILE A 122 -18.08 -11.68 -39.38
N SER A 123 -17.51 -10.62 -39.96
CA SER A 123 -16.11 -10.24 -39.82
C SER A 123 -15.97 -8.71 -39.68
N LYS A 124 -14.75 -8.16 -39.75
CA LYS A 124 -14.53 -6.70 -39.74
C LYS A 124 -15.09 -6.01 -40.99
N THR A 125 -15.20 -6.72 -42.11
CA THR A 125 -15.57 -6.17 -43.42
C THR A 125 -16.84 -6.78 -43.99
N LEU A 126 -17.31 -7.90 -43.42
CA LEU A 126 -18.45 -8.64 -43.93
C LEU A 126 -19.63 -8.56 -42.97
N VAL A 127 -20.74 -8.06 -43.49
CA VAL A 127 -22.03 -7.96 -42.80
C VAL A 127 -23.07 -8.62 -43.69
N GLY A 128 -23.87 -9.51 -43.11
CA GLY A 128 -24.85 -10.28 -43.89
C GLY A 128 -26.02 -10.77 -43.05
N LYS A 129 -27.07 -11.19 -43.75
CA LYS A 129 -28.27 -11.79 -43.12
C LYS A 129 -28.18 -13.31 -43.18
N PRO A 130 -28.31 -14.03 -42.05
CA PRO A 130 -28.38 -15.48 -42.09
C PRO A 130 -29.69 -15.89 -42.79
N PHE A 131 -29.63 -16.84 -43.74
CA PHE A 131 -30.83 -17.27 -44.45
C PHE A 131 -30.91 -18.78 -44.74
N LYS A 132 -29.79 -19.52 -44.63
CA LYS A 132 -29.79 -20.98 -44.72
C LYS A 132 -28.68 -21.56 -43.85
N SER A 133 -28.87 -22.76 -43.35
CA SER A 133 -27.85 -23.49 -42.59
C SER A 133 -27.78 -24.93 -43.07
N ARG A 134 -26.58 -25.50 -43.04
CA ARG A 134 -26.31 -26.92 -43.28
C ARG A 134 -25.67 -27.52 -42.02
N LYS A 135 -25.34 -28.82 -42.04
CA LYS A 135 -24.86 -29.58 -40.87
C LYS A 135 -23.75 -28.88 -40.09
N ASP A 136 -22.81 -28.24 -40.77
CA ASP A 136 -21.61 -27.62 -40.19
C ASP A 136 -21.34 -26.19 -40.68
N VAL A 137 -22.14 -25.68 -41.62
CA VAL A 137 -21.96 -24.37 -42.27
C VAL A 137 -23.22 -23.52 -42.15
N LEU A 138 -23.07 -22.24 -41.83
CA LEU A 138 -24.10 -21.21 -41.85
C LEU A 138 -23.94 -20.31 -43.07
N ILE A 139 -25.00 -20.12 -43.84
CA ILE A 139 -24.97 -19.34 -45.09
C ILE A 139 -25.59 -17.97 -44.85
N PHE A 140 -24.80 -16.94 -45.16
CA PHE A 140 -25.19 -15.53 -45.06
C PHE A 140 -25.41 -14.94 -46.45
N LYS A 141 -26.49 -14.18 -46.62
CA LYS A 141 -26.74 -13.34 -47.79
C LYS A 141 -26.05 -11.99 -47.56
N CYS A 142 -25.08 -11.70 -48.41
CA CYS A 142 -24.34 -10.43 -48.47
C CYS A 142 -24.72 -9.73 -49.78
N GLN A 143 -24.44 -8.43 -49.94
CA GLN A 143 -24.84 -7.64 -51.12
C GLN A 143 -24.51 -8.37 -52.44
N GLY A 144 -25.54 -8.95 -53.08
CA GLY A 144 -25.43 -9.70 -54.35
C GLY A 144 -24.91 -11.16 -54.28
N SER A 145 -24.44 -11.66 -53.13
CA SER A 145 -23.82 -13.01 -53.03
C SER A 145 -24.17 -13.76 -51.75
N SER A 146 -23.82 -15.06 -51.68
CA SER A 146 -23.96 -15.88 -50.48
C SER A 146 -22.60 -16.39 -50.01
N VAL A 147 -22.31 -16.24 -48.71
CA VAL A 147 -21.08 -16.72 -48.08
C VAL A 147 -21.42 -17.78 -47.06
N GLY A 148 -20.88 -18.99 -47.23
CA GLY A 148 -20.99 -20.07 -46.24
C GLY A 148 -19.84 -19.99 -45.24
N ILE A 149 -20.15 -19.91 -43.94
CA ILE A 149 -19.17 -19.90 -42.87
C ILE A 149 -19.40 -21.09 -41.94
N PRO A 150 -18.38 -21.95 -41.70
CA PRO A 150 -18.47 -23.00 -40.71
C PRO A 150 -18.80 -22.47 -39.32
N TYR A 151 -19.65 -23.16 -38.56
CA TYR A 151 -20.05 -22.70 -37.22
C TYR A 151 -18.85 -22.42 -36.30
N PHE A 152 -17.79 -23.23 -36.39
CA PHE A 152 -16.58 -23.07 -35.57
C PHE A 152 -15.75 -21.83 -35.92
N GLN A 153 -15.96 -21.23 -37.10
CA GLN A 153 -15.32 -19.98 -37.51
C GLN A 153 -16.16 -18.75 -37.14
N LEU A 154 -17.41 -18.93 -36.71
CA LEU A 154 -18.23 -17.83 -36.23
C LEU A 154 -17.66 -17.26 -34.94
N ARG A 155 -17.64 -15.94 -34.85
CA ARG A 155 -17.26 -15.25 -33.61
C ARG A 155 -18.25 -15.64 -32.51
N ARG A 156 -17.74 -15.89 -31.30
CA ARG A 156 -18.57 -16.26 -30.14
C ARG A 156 -19.72 -15.26 -29.86
N GLU A 157 -19.50 -13.98 -30.16
CA GLU A 157 -20.47 -12.89 -30.00
C GLU A 157 -21.67 -12.97 -30.97
N VAL A 158 -21.55 -13.71 -32.07
CA VAL A 158 -22.62 -13.90 -33.07
C VAL A 158 -23.67 -14.88 -32.55
N PHE A 159 -23.27 -15.89 -31.79
CA PHE A 159 -24.17 -16.94 -31.29
C PHE A 159 -25.38 -16.36 -30.54
N PRO A 160 -25.25 -15.45 -29.55
CA PRO A 160 -26.40 -14.84 -28.90
C PRO A 160 -27.45 -14.26 -29.84
N LYS A 161 -27.02 -13.58 -30.90
CA LYS A 161 -27.91 -12.92 -31.87
C LYS A 161 -28.65 -13.92 -32.75
N LEU A 162 -28.03 -15.07 -33.03
CA LEU A 162 -28.61 -16.13 -33.84
C LEU A 162 -29.71 -16.93 -33.12
N PHE A 163 -29.79 -16.87 -31.79
CA PHE A 163 -30.79 -17.61 -31.00
C PHE A 163 -31.81 -16.70 -30.30
N LEU A 164 -31.98 -15.46 -30.78
CA LEU A 164 -33.02 -14.56 -30.29
C LEU A 164 -34.37 -14.95 -30.89
N TRP A 165 -35.12 -15.80 -30.20
CA TRP A 165 -36.48 -16.21 -30.60
C TRP A 165 -37.52 -15.42 -29.78
N LYS A 166 -38.60 -14.97 -30.44
CA LYS A 166 -39.68 -14.24 -29.76
C LYS A 166 -40.55 -15.16 -28.89
N ASP A 167 -40.78 -16.39 -29.34
CA ASP A 167 -41.71 -17.34 -28.71
C ASP A 167 -40.96 -18.54 -28.10
N MET A 168 -40.07 -18.28 -27.15
CA MET A 168 -39.36 -19.34 -26.42
C MET A 168 -40.23 -19.91 -25.31
N ASN A 169 -40.25 -21.24 -25.18
CA ASN A 169 -40.78 -21.88 -23.99
C ASN A 169 -39.67 -22.08 -22.93
N LEU A 170 -40.08 -22.47 -21.73
CA LEU A 170 -39.19 -22.80 -20.62
C LEU A 170 -38.01 -23.73 -21.00
N GLN A 171 -38.28 -24.76 -21.81
CA GLN A 171 -37.26 -25.72 -22.22
C GLN A 171 -36.25 -25.08 -23.18
N ASP A 172 -36.68 -24.16 -24.06
CA ASP A 172 -35.79 -23.38 -24.92
C ASP A 172 -34.82 -22.53 -24.10
N HIS A 173 -35.32 -21.86 -23.06
CA HIS A 173 -34.47 -21.06 -22.18
C HIS A 173 -33.44 -21.91 -21.42
N LEU A 174 -33.84 -23.07 -20.90
CA LEU A 174 -32.90 -23.99 -20.24
C LEU A 174 -31.83 -24.52 -21.21
N ASP A 175 -32.26 -24.93 -22.41
CA ASP A 175 -31.40 -25.46 -23.45
C ASP A 175 -30.38 -24.39 -23.91
N LEU A 176 -30.83 -23.15 -24.17
CA LEU A 176 -29.96 -22.04 -24.55
C LEU A 176 -28.99 -21.64 -23.45
N ALA A 177 -29.42 -21.68 -22.19
CA ALA A 177 -28.54 -21.41 -21.07
C ALA A 177 -27.38 -22.40 -21.02
N LEU A 178 -27.66 -23.70 -21.19
CA LEU A 178 -26.64 -24.75 -21.29
C LEU A 178 -25.71 -24.53 -22.49
N PHE A 179 -26.27 -24.15 -23.64
CA PHE A 179 -25.51 -23.88 -24.85
C PHE A 179 -24.52 -22.72 -24.65
N PHE A 180 -25.00 -21.55 -24.25
CA PHE A 180 -24.15 -20.37 -24.02
C PHE A 180 -23.10 -20.62 -22.95
N TYR A 181 -23.47 -21.33 -21.89
CA TYR A 181 -22.54 -21.67 -20.83
C TYR A 181 -21.37 -22.50 -21.36
N SER A 182 -21.65 -23.48 -22.22
CA SER A 182 -20.63 -24.35 -22.80
C SER A 182 -19.64 -23.62 -23.72
N LEU A 183 -20.06 -22.49 -24.31
CA LEU A 183 -19.20 -21.63 -25.13
C LEU A 183 -18.41 -20.61 -24.27
N GLY A 184 -18.59 -20.62 -22.95
CA GLY A 184 -18.02 -19.64 -22.03
C GLY A 184 -18.76 -18.29 -22.04
N LEU A 185 -19.96 -18.22 -22.64
CA LEU A 185 -20.80 -17.01 -22.70
C LEU A 185 -21.67 -16.91 -21.43
N ILE A 186 -21.01 -16.75 -20.29
CA ILE A 186 -21.63 -16.86 -18.96
C ILE A 186 -22.79 -15.88 -18.74
N LYS A 187 -22.69 -14.64 -19.23
CA LYS A 187 -23.76 -13.63 -19.06
C LYS A 187 -25.06 -14.05 -19.74
N ASN A 188 -24.96 -14.56 -20.97
CA ASN A 188 -26.11 -15.02 -21.75
C ASN A 188 -26.72 -16.28 -21.15
N ALA A 189 -25.88 -17.19 -20.65
CA ALA A 189 -26.36 -18.36 -19.92
C ALA A 189 -27.16 -17.97 -18.67
N HIS A 190 -26.63 -17.04 -17.86
CA HIS A 190 -27.30 -16.55 -16.67
C HIS A 190 -28.63 -15.86 -17.00
N HIS A 191 -28.69 -15.06 -18.06
CA HIS A 191 -29.92 -14.44 -18.51
C HIS A 191 -31.02 -15.48 -18.74
N HIS A 192 -30.76 -16.50 -19.55
CA HIS A 192 -31.76 -17.53 -19.85
C HIS A 192 -32.10 -18.43 -18.67
N TRP A 193 -31.16 -18.73 -17.77
CA TRP A 193 -31.49 -19.41 -16.50
C TRP A 193 -32.41 -18.56 -15.62
N ILE A 194 -32.19 -17.24 -15.56
CA ILE A 194 -33.04 -16.34 -14.77
C ILE A 194 -34.43 -16.27 -15.38
N THR A 195 -34.54 -16.18 -16.70
CA THR A 195 -35.83 -16.18 -17.39
C THR A 195 -36.57 -17.49 -17.15
N ALA A 196 -35.92 -18.65 -17.36
CA ALA A 196 -36.51 -19.96 -17.08
C ALA A 196 -36.96 -20.11 -15.62
N TRP A 197 -36.16 -19.66 -14.66
CA TRP A 197 -36.49 -19.72 -13.24
C TRP A 197 -37.69 -18.83 -12.88
N ARG A 198 -37.80 -17.63 -13.48
CA ARG A 198 -38.94 -16.72 -13.30
C ARG A 198 -40.24 -17.32 -13.85
N GLU A 199 -40.16 -17.99 -15.00
CA GLU A 199 -41.32 -18.66 -15.61
C GLU A 199 -41.77 -19.89 -14.82
N ASN A 200 -40.81 -20.66 -14.28
CA ASN A 200 -41.12 -21.82 -13.45
C ASN A 200 -40.06 -22.05 -12.37
N PRO A 201 -40.32 -21.64 -11.11
CA PRO A 201 -39.38 -21.84 -10.01
C PRO A 201 -39.01 -23.30 -9.75
N LYS A 202 -39.82 -24.28 -10.18
CA LYS A 202 -39.52 -25.71 -9.97
C LYS A 202 -38.24 -26.16 -10.67
N VAL A 203 -37.78 -25.45 -11.71
CA VAL A 203 -36.52 -25.75 -12.43
C VAL A 203 -35.25 -25.29 -11.69
N GLU A 204 -35.40 -24.66 -10.52
CA GLU A 204 -34.30 -24.19 -9.67
C GLU A 204 -33.30 -25.30 -9.33
N LYS A 205 -33.80 -26.50 -9.01
CA LYS A 205 -32.96 -27.64 -8.63
C LYS A 205 -32.06 -28.07 -9.78
N GLU A 206 -32.56 -28.08 -11.01
CA GLU A 206 -31.82 -28.41 -12.22
C GLU A 206 -30.75 -27.37 -12.53
N ILE A 207 -31.09 -26.08 -12.41
CA ILE A 207 -30.16 -24.96 -12.63
C ILE A 207 -29.04 -25.00 -11.59
N PHE A 208 -29.37 -25.20 -10.31
CA PHE A 208 -28.41 -25.25 -9.22
C PHE A 208 -27.51 -26.48 -9.28
N ALA A 209 -28.06 -27.66 -9.56
CA ALA A 209 -27.26 -28.87 -9.75
C ALA A 209 -26.21 -28.70 -10.86
N TYR A 210 -26.57 -27.96 -11.92
CA TYR A 210 -25.67 -27.68 -13.04
C TYR A 210 -24.56 -26.67 -12.67
N LEU A 211 -24.92 -25.55 -12.04
CA LEU A 211 -23.96 -24.52 -11.58
C LEU A 211 -22.98 -25.11 -10.55
N ALA A 212 -23.48 -25.90 -9.61
CA ALA A 212 -22.71 -26.62 -8.59
C ALA A 212 -21.68 -27.57 -9.22
N TYR A 213 -22.09 -28.38 -10.20
CA TYR A 213 -21.23 -29.33 -10.92
C TYR A 213 -19.99 -28.67 -11.53
N LYS A 214 -20.13 -27.46 -12.09
CA LYS A 214 -19.03 -26.75 -12.75
C LYS A 214 -18.19 -25.88 -11.81
N LYS A 215 -18.79 -25.30 -10.77
CA LYS A 215 -18.07 -24.56 -9.72
C LYS A 215 -17.34 -25.49 -8.73
N LYS A 216 -17.56 -26.81 -8.82
CA LYS A 216 -17.04 -27.83 -7.89
C LYS A 216 -17.53 -27.63 -6.45
N ILE A 217 -18.72 -27.05 -6.28
CA ILE A 217 -19.33 -26.81 -4.98
C ILE A 217 -20.50 -27.80 -4.84
N ALA A 218 -20.67 -28.41 -3.66
CA ALA A 218 -21.75 -29.35 -3.44
C ALA A 218 -23.12 -28.62 -3.44
N PRO A 219 -24.17 -29.14 -4.12
CA PRO A 219 -25.49 -28.51 -4.17
C PRO A 219 -26.07 -28.20 -2.78
N GLU A 220 -25.91 -29.12 -1.83
CA GLU A 220 -26.36 -28.93 -0.43
C GLU A 220 -25.63 -27.80 0.34
N LYS A 221 -24.50 -27.29 -0.18
CA LYS A 221 -23.72 -26.19 0.43
C LYS A 221 -23.87 -24.85 -0.30
N ALA A 222 -24.47 -24.85 -1.49
CA ALA A 222 -24.57 -23.66 -2.32
C ALA A 222 -26.03 -23.22 -2.44
N HIS A 223 -26.49 -22.45 -1.45
CA HIS A 223 -27.65 -21.61 -1.61
C HIS A 223 -27.29 -20.51 -2.64
N PHE A 224 -27.85 -20.61 -3.83
CA PHE A 224 -27.66 -19.61 -4.90
C PHE A 224 -28.80 -18.60 -4.84
N GLN A 225 -28.48 -17.32 -4.99
CA GLN A 225 -29.43 -16.23 -5.02
C GLN A 225 -29.25 -15.38 -6.28
N VAL A 226 -30.35 -14.79 -6.76
CA VAL A 226 -30.31 -13.82 -7.86
C VAL A 226 -29.94 -12.44 -7.30
N PHE A 227 -28.85 -11.85 -7.80
CA PHE A 227 -28.45 -10.49 -7.47
C PHE A 227 -27.97 -9.76 -8.72
N ARG A 228 -28.58 -8.59 -9.01
CA ARG A 228 -28.30 -7.76 -10.20
C ARG A 228 -28.28 -8.53 -11.53
N GLY A 229 -29.17 -9.50 -11.69
CA GLY A 229 -29.26 -10.30 -12.93
C GLY A 229 -28.21 -11.41 -13.04
N TYR A 230 -27.60 -11.85 -11.94
CA TYR A 230 -26.68 -12.99 -11.89
C TYR A 230 -27.08 -13.97 -10.78
N PHE A 231 -26.92 -15.27 -11.04
CA PHE A 231 -26.93 -16.29 -9.99
C PHE A 231 -25.57 -16.31 -9.28
N LEU A 232 -25.58 -16.03 -7.99
CA LEU A 232 -24.40 -15.98 -7.12
C LEU A 232 -24.62 -16.91 -5.92
N THR A 233 -23.57 -17.53 -5.39
CA THR A 233 -23.68 -18.15 -4.06
C THR A 233 -23.93 -17.08 -2.99
N ASP A 234 -24.43 -17.47 -1.81
CA ASP A 234 -24.56 -16.57 -0.66
C ASP A 234 -23.24 -15.84 -0.35
N GLU A 235 -22.11 -16.56 -0.38
CA GLU A 235 -20.78 -15.96 -0.20
C GLU A 235 -20.42 -14.94 -1.30
N GLU A 236 -20.73 -15.25 -2.57
CA GLU A 236 -20.47 -14.35 -3.69
C GLU A 236 -21.35 -13.09 -3.58
N LYS A 237 -22.63 -13.24 -3.22
CA LYS A 237 -23.55 -12.12 -2.99
C LYS A 237 -23.07 -11.23 -1.85
N ALA A 238 -22.72 -11.82 -0.70
CA ALA A 238 -22.19 -11.08 0.45
C ALA A 238 -20.93 -10.29 0.09
N TYR A 239 -20.00 -10.90 -0.66
CA TYR A 239 -18.82 -10.21 -1.17
C TYR A 239 -19.17 -9.02 -2.09
N TRP A 240 -20.16 -9.14 -2.98
CA TRP A 240 -20.56 -8.04 -3.84
C TRP A 240 -21.19 -6.86 -3.09
N ILE A 241 -22.01 -7.14 -2.07
CA ILE A 241 -22.58 -6.10 -1.20
C ILE A 241 -21.46 -5.38 -0.45
N GLU A 242 -20.54 -6.13 0.16
CA GLU A 242 -19.38 -5.58 0.87
C GLU A 242 -18.50 -4.74 -0.07
N LYS A 243 -18.27 -5.23 -1.30
CA LYS A 243 -17.51 -4.52 -2.34
C LYS A 243 -18.14 -3.17 -2.70
N ASP A 244 -19.46 -3.13 -2.89
CA ASP A 244 -20.18 -1.90 -3.21
C ASP A 244 -20.06 -0.88 -2.07
N GLU A 245 -20.18 -1.34 -0.82
CA GLU A 245 -20.03 -0.50 0.37
C GLU A 245 -18.60 0.06 0.50
N VAL A 246 -17.58 -0.76 0.21
CA VAL A 246 -16.18 -0.31 0.12
C VAL A 246 -16.03 0.81 -0.93
N GLN A 247 -16.55 0.61 -2.13
CA GLN A 247 -16.48 1.62 -3.18
C GLN A 247 -17.21 2.91 -2.81
N LYS A 248 -18.38 2.80 -2.18
CA LYS A 248 -19.16 3.94 -1.69
C LYS A 248 -18.39 4.73 -0.63
N ARG A 249 -17.80 4.07 0.37
CA ARG A 249 -17.04 4.72 1.44
C ARG A 249 -15.74 5.36 0.94
N ILE A 250 -15.02 4.70 0.02
CA ILE A 250 -13.83 5.30 -0.62
C ILE A 250 -14.21 6.52 -1.47
N LYS A 251 -15.39 6.54 -2.12
CA LYS A 251 -15.88 7.72 -2.83
C LYS A 251 -16.27 8.84 -1.87
N LEU A 252 -16.99 8.54 -0.78
CA LEU A 252 -17.37 9.51 0.25
C LEU A 252 -16.14 10.19 0.88
N PHE A 253 -15.04 9.45 1.06
CA PHE A 253 -13.76 10.02 1.52
C PHE A 253 -13.25 11.19 0.66
N PHE A 254 -13.54 11.23 -0.65
CA PHE A 254 -13.19 12.39 -1.49
C PHE A 254 -13.99 13.65 -1.17
N PHE A 255 -15.16 13.48 -0.57
CA PHE A 255 -16.14 14.52 -0.36
C PHE A 255 -16.13 15.05 1.08
N PHE A 256 -15.94 14.17 2.07
CA PHE A 256 -15.93 14.52 3.50
C PHE A 256 -14.79 13.83 4.27
N LEU A 257 -13.80 14.61 4.73
CA LEU A 257 -12.65 14.11 5.51
C LEU A 257 -12.95 13.93 7.01
N LYS A 258 -14.13 14.33 7.50
CA LYS A 258 -14.45 14.39 8.93
C LYS A 258 -14.70 13.01 9.59
N GLU A 259 -14.96 11.98 8.78
CA GLU A 259 -15.40 10.65 9.25
C GLU A 259 -14.25 9.61 9.26
N ALA A 260 -12.99 10.06 9.37
CA ALA A 260 -11.83 9.18 9.21
C ALA A 260 -11.83 7.96 10.17
N GLN A 261 -12.36 8.14 11.39
CA GLN A 261 -12.50 7.06 12.38
C GLN A 261 -13.58 6.05 12.00
N GLU A 262 -14.70 6.49 11.42
CA GLU A 262 -15.78 5.60 10.99
C GLU A 262 -15.35 4.74 9.80
N ILE A 263 -14.59 5.33 8.87
CA ILE A 263 -14.02 4.61 7.73
C ILE A 263 -13.00 3.59 8.24
N GLU A 264 -12.14 3.95 9.20
CA GLU A 264 -11.20 3.01 9.80
C GLU A 264 -11.90 1.83 10.49
N LYS A 265 -12.96 2.10 11.27
CA LYS A 265 -13.76 1.06 11.93
C LYS A 265 -14.40 0.12 10.90
N PHE A 266 -14.98 0.67 9.84
CA PHE A 266 -15.53 -0.11 8.73
C PHE A 266 -14.46 -0.99 8.06
N LEU A 267 -13.30 -0.42 7.69
CA LEU A 267 -12.23 -1.13 7.00
C LEU A 267 -11.64 -2.28 7.83
N LYS A 268 -11.56 -2.11 9.17
CA LYS A 268 -11.12 -3.18 10.08
C LYS A 268 -12.13 -4.33 10.16
N GLY A 269 -13.43 -4.05 10.00
CA GLY A 269 -14.50 -5.04 10.01
C GLY A 269 -14.65 -5.86 8.73
N LEU A 270 -13.89 -5.54 7.66
CA LEU A 270 -14.01 -6.23 6.38
C LEU A 270 -13.56 -7.69 6.43
N SER A 271 -14.22 -8.52 5.63
CA SER A 271 -13.82 -9.90 5.34
C SER A 271 -12.42 -9.97 4.70
N ALA A 272 -11.79 -11.14 4.70
CA ALA A 272 -10.48 -11.30 4.04
C ALA A 272 -10.50 -10.91 2.55
N LYS A 273 -11.56 -11.29 1.83
CA LYS A 273 -11.76 -10.91 0.42
C LYS A 273 -12.04 -9.40 0.28
N GLY A 274 -12.84 -8.83 1.19
CA GLY A 274 -13.12 -7.40 1.26
C GLY A 274 -11.86 -6.56 1.49
N ARG A 275 -10.98 -6.98 2.40
CA ARG A 275 -9.68 -6.32 2.67
C ARG A 275 -8.77 -6.31 1.45
N VAL A 276 -8.69 -7.42 0.71
CA VAL A 276 -7.90 -7.50 -0.54
C VAL A 276 -8.45 -6.53 -1.58
N PHE A 277 -9.77 -6.46 -1.73
CA PHE A 277 -10.42 -5.53 -2.65
C PHE A 277 -10.17 -4.06 -2.25
N ALA A 278 -10.44 -3.70 -1.00
CA ALA A 278 -10.21 -2.35 -0.47
C ALA A 278 -8.74 -1.92 -0.64
N ARG A 279 -7.79 -2.83 -0.42
CA ARG A 279 -6.36 -2.58 -0.66
C ARG A 279 -6.08 -2.21 -2.12
N LYS A 280 -6.64 -2.95 -3.08
CA LYS A 280 -6.47 -2.69 -4.52
C LYS A 280 -7.04 -1.32 -4.93
N GLU A 281 -8.21 -0.96 -4.41
CA GLU A 281 -8.83 0.34 -4.67
C GLU A 281 -7.97 1.49 -4.10
N LEU A 282 -7.49 1.34 -2.86
CA LEU A 282 -6.57 2.31 -2.24
C LEU A 282 -5.25 2.42 -3.00
N GLU A 283 -4.67 1.32 -3.48
CA GLU A 283 -3.44 1.33 -4.28
C GLU A 283 -3.63 2.11 -5.59
N GLY A 284 -4.71 1.83 -6.31
CA GLY A 284 -5.05 2.58 -7.54
C GLY A 284 -5.24 4.07 -7.25
N LEU A 285 -5.80 4.40 -6.10
CA LEU A 285 -5.99 5.78 -5.69
C LEU A 285 -4.69 6.49 -5.31
N ILE A 286 -3.85 5.84 -4.51
CA ILE A 286 -2.51 6.30 -4.18
C ILE A 286 -1.75 6.58 -5.48
N GLN A 287 -1.79 5.68 -6.46
CA GLN A 287 -1.12 5.88 -7.75
C GLN A 287 -1.65 7.10 -8.52
N LYS A 288 -2.98 7.30 -8.54
CA LYS A 288 -3.58 8.50 -9.16
C LYS A 288 -3.11 9.79 -8.48
N LEU A 289 -3.10 9.81 -7.14
CA LEU A 289 -2.60 10.95 -6.37
C LEU A 289 -1.11 11.18 -6.65
N PHE A 290 -0.29 10.12 -6.70
CA PHE A 290 1.12 10.18 -7.05
C PHE A 290 1.37 10.80 -8.43
N ASN A 291 0.65 10.32 -9.45
CA ASN A 291 0.79 10.80 -10.81
C ASN A 291 0.39 12.27 -10.91
N LYS A 292 -0.72 12.64 -10.26
CA LYS A 292 -1.24 14.01 -10.26
C LYS A 292 -0.28 15.00 -9.61
N TYR A 293 0.52 14.58 -8.62
CA TYR A 293 1.40 15.46 -7.85
C TYR A 293 2.89 15.12 -7.96
N ARG A 294 3.29 14.51 -9.08
CA ARG A 294 4.66 14.07 -9.33
C ARG A 294 5.68 15.21 -9.22
N LYS A 295 5.30 16.43 -9.60
CA LYS A 295 6.18 17.63 -9.57
C LYS A 295 6.51 18.02 -8.13
N GLU A 296 5.53 18.10 -7.25
CA GLU A 296 5.69 18.43 -5.84
C GLU A 296 6.49 17.34 -5.12
N ILE A 297 6.17 16.07 -5.36
CA ILE A 297 6.90 14.94 -4.81
C ILE A 297 8.39 14.97 -5.23
N LYS A 298 8.69 15.34 -6.48
CA LYS A 298 10.07 15.58 -6.93
C LYS A 298 10.76 16.69 -6.12
N LYS A 299 10.06 17.79 -5.81
CA LYS A 299 10.59 18.87 -4.95
C LYS A 299 10.93 18.36 -3.54
N PHE A 300 10.06 17.55 -2.94
CA PHE A 300 10.31 16.92 -1.64
C PHE A 300 11.53 16.01 -1.67
N LYS A 301 11.67 15.17 -2.70
CA LYS A 301 12.85 14.30 -2.86
C LYS A 301 14.15 15.12 -2.99
N LYS A 302 14.13 16.22 -3.74
CA LYS A 302 15.28 17.15 -3.80
C LYS A 302 15.64 17.70 -2.44
N LEU A 303 14.64 18.18 -1.68
CA LEU A 303 14.87 18.73 -0.34
C LEU A 303 15.39 17.66 0.65
N ALA A 304 14.90 16.43 0.53
CA ALA A 304 15.41 15.31 1.31
C ALA A 304 16.87 14.99 0.97
N ALA A 305 17.24 15.01 -0.31
CA ALA A 305 18.62 14.81 -0.75
C ALA A 305 19.56 15.89 -0.19
N LEU A 306 19.13 17.15 -0.24
CA LEU A 306 19.87 18.27 0.33
C LEU A 306 20.00 18.16 1.86
N LYS A 307 18.96 17.68 2.55
CA LYS A 307 19.03 17.41 3.99
C LYS A 307 20.04 16.31 4.31
N LYS A 308 20.08 15.23 3.51
CA LYS A 308 21.09 14.17 3.63
C LYS A 308 22.50 14.73 3.43
N GLU A 309 22.68 15.57 2.41
CA GLU A 309 23.96 16.24 2.15
C GLU A 309 24.37 17.18 3.30
N LEU A 310 23.45 17.97 3.84
CA LEU A 310 23.69 18.82 5.00
C LEU A 310 24.17 18.00 6.20
N ASN A 311 23.52 16.86 6.48
CA ASN A 311 23.92 15.97 7.57
C ASN A 311 25.30 15.35 7.33
N ARG A 312 25.64 15.02 6.07
CA ARG A 312 26.97 14.52 5.71
C ARG A 312 28.04 15.60 5.98
N ARG A 313 27.82 16.83 5.54
CA ARG A 313 28.74 17.97 5.76
C ARG A 313 28.90 18.28 7.26
N ARG A 314 27.82 18.22 8.05
CA ARG A 314 27.87 18.37 9.52
C ARG A 314 28.76 17.34 10.19
N LYS A 315 28.61 16.07 9.82
CA LYS A 315 29.45 14.99 10.37
C LYS A 315 30.93 15.25 10.10
N GLU A 316 31.26 15.67 8.88
CA GLU A 316 32.63 16.01 8.52
C GLU A 316 33.13 17.22 9.32
N ALA A 317 32.37 18.32 9.39
CA ALA A 317 32.77 19.50 10.15
C ALA A 317 32.96 19.19 11.64
N LEU A 318 32.05 18.43 12.25
CA LEU A 318 32.21 17.98 13.64
C LEU A 318 33.46 17.10 13.82
N ARG A 319 33.74 16.18 12.89
CA ARG A 319 34.97 15.36 12.93
C ARG A 319 36.22 16.24 12.95
N ARG A 320 36.27 17.29 12.14
CA ARG A 320 37.41 18.23 12.10
C ARG A 320 37.54 19.04 13.39
N ILE A 321 36.43 19.57 13.91
CA ILE A 321 36.42 20.40 15.14
C ILE A 321 36.83 19.59 16.37
N PHE A 322 36.47 18.31 16.44
CA PHE A 322 36.81 17.44 17.57
C PHE A 322 38.16 16.72 17.41
N ASP A 323 38.81 16.81 16.25
CA ASP A 323 40.17 16.31 16.04
C ASP A 323 41.20 17.22 16.73
N LYS A 324 41.57 16.84 17.94
CA LYS A 324 42.55 17.57 18.74
C LYS A 324 43.94 17.58 18.11
N SER A 325 44.31 16.57 17.32
CA SER A 325 45.67 16.45 16.79
C SER A 325 45.93 17.44 15.67
N ARG A 326 44.93 17.66 14.82
CA ARG A 326 45.03 18.51 13.64
C ARG A 326 44.51 19.92 13.88
N TYR A 327 43.47 20.08 14.71
CA TYR A 327 42.94 21.41 15.03
C TYR A 327 43.80 22.16 16.07
N TYR A 328 44.60 21.44 16.87
CA TYR A 328 45.40 22.05 17.95
C TYR A 328 46.73 21.32 18.18
N LYS A 329 47.87 21.93 17.87
CA LYS A 329 49.18 21.34 18.23
C LYS A 329 49.53 21.68 19.68
N LYS A 330 49.53 20.64 20.53
CA LYS A 330 49.74 20.76 21.99
C LYS A 330 51.09 21.37 22.40
N LYS A 331 52.14 21.26 21.56
CA LYS A 331 53.50 21.67 21.91
C LYS A 331 53.71 23.19 22.02
N ASN A 332 53.00 24.00 21.22
CA ASN A 332 53.25 25.46 21.16
C ASN A 332 51.99 26.33 21.40
N LYS A 333 50.84 25.74 21.77
CA LYS A 333 49.53 26.44 21.83
C LYS A 333 49.08 27.12 20.51
N GLU A 334 49.74 26.83 19.39
CA GLU A 334 49.41 27.39 18.09
C GLU A 334 48.20 26.71 17.45
N VAL A 335 47.33 27.54 16.85
CA VAL A 335 46.20 27.09 16.05
C VAL A 335 46.70 26.79 14.63
N VAL A 336 46.94 25.52 14.33
CA VAL A 336 47.52 25.10 13.03
C VAL A 336 46.44 24.64 12.03
N GLY A 337 45.21 24.42 12.49
CA GLY A 337 44.14 23.79 11.69
C GLY A 337 42.87 24.62 11.50
N GLN A 338 42.90 25.94 11.72
CA GLN A 338 41.70 26.77 11.63
C GLN A 338 41.10 26.77 10.22
N ASP A 339 41.92 27.01 9.18
CA ASP A 339 41.45 27.01 7.78
C ASP A 339 40.80 25.67 7.38
N TRP A 340 41.35 24.56 7.88
CA TRP A 340 40.80 23.22 7.65
C TRP A 340 39.44 23.01 8.31
N VAL A 341 39.20 23.62 9.48
CA VAL A 341 37.89 23.64 10.13
C VAL A 341 36.94 24.58 9.42
N ASP A 342 37.40 25.78 9.07
CA ASP A 342 36.62 26.82 8.39
C ASP A 342 36.08 26.33 7.05
N GLU A 343 36.92 25.66 6.25
CA GLU A 343 36.50 25.04 4.98
C GLU A 343 35.31 24.09 5.17
N ALA A 344 35.31 23.28 6.23
CA ALA A 344 34.23 22.34 6.48
C ALA A 344 32.98 23.00 7.07
N VAL A 345 33.15 23.98 7.97
CA VAL A 345 32.04 24.75 8.54
C VAL A 345 31.37 25.59 7.46
N GLU A 346 32.12 26.18 6.53
CA GLU A 346 31.57 27.00 5.46
C GLU A 346 30.74 26.18 4.49
N LYS A 347 31.20 24.96 4.14
CA LYS A 347 30.37 24.01 3.37
C LYS A 347 29.04 23.70 4.06
N VAL A 348 28.98 23.65 5.39
CA VAL A 348 27.71 23.52 6.13
C VAL A 348 26.89 24.80 6.02
N ARG A 349 27.53 25.96 6.21
CA ARG A 349 26.90 27.29 6.19
C ARG A 349 26.25 27.62 4.85
N GLU A 350 26.95 27.39 3.75
CA GLU A 350 26.47 27.54 2.37
C GLU A 350 25.10 26.87 2.20
N LEU A 351 25.00 25.61 2.65
CA LEU A 351 23.79 24.82 2.49
C LEU A 351 22.71 25.19 3.52
N TRP A 352 23.10 25.55 4.76
CA TRP A 352 22.18 25.99 5.82
C TRP A 352 21.49 27.32 5.50
N ASN A 353 22.22 28.24 4.84
CA ASN A 353 21.75 29.57 4.48
C ASN A 353 21.13 29.63 3.08
N HIS A 354 21.22 28.56 2.28
CA HIS A 354 20.68 28.52 0.94
C HIS A 354 19.17 28.88 0.90
N PRO A 355 18.77 29.94 0.19
CA PRO A 355 17.38 30.39 0.16
C PRO A 355 16.52 29.44 -0.70
N PHE A 356 15.73 28.56 -0.06
CA PHE A 356 14.76 27.72 -0.77
C PHE A 356 13.46 28.46 -1.05
N LYS A 357 13.46 29.33 -2.08
CA LYS A 357 12.26 30.07 -2.54
C LYS A 357 11.08 29.16 -2.96
N ALA A 358 11.34 27.91 -3.37
CA ALA A 358 10.35 27.08 -4.05
C ALA A 358 9.40 26.25 -3.16
N LEU A 359 9.60 26.22 -1.82
CA LEU A 359 8.85 25.37 -0.89
C LEU A 359 8.38 26.09 0.40
N THR A 360 8.67 27.37 0.57
CA THR A 360 8.21 28.17 1.72
C THR A 360 6.71 28.47 1.69
N HIS A 361 6.09 28.40 0.51
CA HIS A 361 4.66 28.57 0.31
C HIS A 361 4.05 27.30 -0.30
N LEU A 362 3.87 26.27 0.53
CA LEU A 362 3.01 25.15 0.16
C LEU A 362 1.59 25.70 -0.04
N SER A 363 1.08 25.64 -1.27
CA SER A 363 -0.27 26.13 -1.59
C SER A 363 -1.31 25.49 -0.66
N SER A 364 -2.38 26.22 -0.33
CA SER A 364 -3.51 25.67 0.45
C SER A 364 -4.08 24.39 -0.16
N LYS A 365 -4.01 24.27 -1.50
CA LYS A 365 -4.35 23.05 -2.25
C LYS A 365 -3.45 21.87 -1.88
N TRP A 366 -2.14 22.06 -1.72
CA TRP A 366 -1.21 20.99 -1.33
C TRP A 366 -1.53 20.39 0.04
N LYS A 367 -1.81 21.22 1.05
CA LYS A 367 -2.11 20.76 2.42
C LYS A 367 -3.26 19.74 2.46
N LYS A 368 -4.38 20.06 1.81
CA LYS A 368 -5.53 19.14 1.69
C LYS A 368 -5.15 17.83 1.00
N ARG A 369 -4.29 17.91 -0.03
CA ARG A 369 -3.92 16.76 -0.87
C ARG A 369 -2.89 15.85 -0.22
N ALA A 370 -1.91 16.42 0.49
CA ALA A 370 -0.96 15.67 1.30
C ALA A 370 -1.71 14.89 2.38
N PHE A 371 -2.65 15.55 3.07
CA PHE A 371 -3.53 14.90 4.03
C PHE A 371 -4.28 13.71 3.42
N MET A 372 -4.93 13.89 2.26
CA MET A 372 -5.61 12.78 1.57
C MET A 372 -4.67 11.60 1.27
N LEU A 373 -3.48 11.88 0.72
CA LEU A 373 -2.51 10.84 0.40
C LEU A 373 -2.05 10.09 1.66
N GLN A 374 -1.81 10.80 2.76
CA GLN A 374 -1.42 10.20 4.04
C GLN A 374 -2.53 9.33 4.62
N THR A 375 -3.78 9.78 4.56
CA THR A 375 -4.92 9.00 5.05
C THR A 375 -5.09 7.72 4.23
N CYS A 376 -4.96 7.79 2.89
CA CYS A 376 -4.96 6.59 2.05
C CYS A 376 -3.85 5.61 2.43
N LEU A 377 -2.63 6.11 2.66
CA LEU A 377 -1.48 5.28 3.06
C LEU A 377 -1.67 4.65 4.44
N HIS A 378 -2.23 5.41 5.38
CA HIS A 378 -2.55 4.94 6.72
C HIS A 378 -3.53 3.76 6.69
N TRP A 379 -4.64 3.89 5.95
CA TRP A 379 -5.61 2.80 5.80
C TRP A 379 -5.07 1.63 5.00
N TYR A 380 -4.29 1.89 3.95
CA TYR A 380 -3.62 0.84 3.19
C TYR A 380 -2.73 -0.02 4.10
N LYS A 381 -2.03 0.61 5.05
CA LYS A 381 -1.23 -0.07 6.08
C LYS A 381 -2.09 -0.86 7.07
N ILE A 382 -3.20 -0.29 7.56
CA ILE A 382 -4.14 -0.98 8.47
C ILE A 382 -4.68 -2.27 7.82
N LEU A 383 -4.96 -2.22 6.52
CA LEU A 383 -5.42 -3.38 5.75
C LEU A 383 -4.29 -4.41 5.48
N GLY A 384 -3.09 -4.24 6.06
CA GLY A 384 -1.93 -5.11 5.86
C GLY A 384 -1.18 -4.88 4.56
N GLY A 385 -1.40 -3.75 3.89
CA GLY A 385 -0.64 -3.33 2.72
C GLY A 385 0.76 -2.82 3.09
N GLN A 386 1.75 -3.16 2.28
CA GLN A 386 3.10 -2.58 2.38
C GLN A 386 3.24 -1.46 1.36
N SER A 387 3.29 -0.22 1.85
CA SER A 387 3.49 0.97 1.04
C SER A 387 4.81 0.86 0.27
N LYS A 388 4.78 1.11 -1.05
CA LYS A 388 5.99 1.24 -1.87
C LYS A 388 6.63 2.63 -1.77
N LEU A 389 6.06 3.54 -0.97
CA LEU A 389 6.68 4.84 -0.76
C LEU A 389 7.94 4.69 0.09
N SER A 390 8.91 5.55 -0.18
CA SER A 390 10.05 5.67 0.72
C SER A 390 9.59 6.28 2.05
N LYS A 391 10.12 5.76 3.17
CA LYS A 391 9.79 6.26 4.53
C LYS A 391 10.02 7.77 4.67
N GLU A 392 10.99 8.33 3.94
CA GLU A 392 11.24 9.76 3.93
C GLU A 392 10.05 10.54 3.37
N LEU A 393 9.45 10.06 2.28
CA LEU A 393 8.31 10.74 1.68
C LEU A 393 7.08 10.71 2.59
N GLU A 394 6.85 9.62 3.32
CA GLU A 394 5.77 9.53 4.32
C GLU A 394 5.96 10.58 5.43
N ILE A 395 7.16 10.66 6.00
CA ILE A 395 7.52 11.63 7.05
C ILE A 395 7.41 13.08 6.55
N LEU A 396 7.75 13.32 5.28
CA LEU A 396 7.63 14.64 4.64
C LEU A 396 6.18 15.06 4.41
N LEU A 397 5.31 14.13 4.01
CA LEU A 397 3.89 14.39 3.86
C LEU A 397 3.24 14.76 5.20
N GLU A 398 3.68 14.14 6.29
CA GLU A 398 3.27 14.48 7.67
C GLU A 398 3.69 15.88 8.12
N GLN A 399 4.73 16.45 7.52
CA GLN A 399 5.15 17.82 7.80
C GLN A 399 4.53 18.86 6.85
N SER A 400 3.60 18.46 5.98
CA SER A 400 2.99 19.33 4.95
C SER A 400 2.21 20.53 5.49
N GLN A 401 1.87 20.53 6.77
CA GLN A 401 1.19 21.65 7.43
C GLN A 401 2.13 22.79 7.83
N GLU A 402 3.43 22.54 7.89
CA GLU A 402 4.46 23.46 8.37
C GLU A 402 5.14 24.21 7.20
N LYS A 403 5.69 25.41 7.47
CA LYS A 403 6.60 26.06 6.52
C LYS A 403 7.89 25.25 6.45
N LEU A 404 8.11 24.55 5.34
CA LEU A 404 9.29 23.71 5.15
C LEU A 404 10.48 24.54 4.67
N SER A 405 11.61 24.31 5.32
CA SER A 405 12.93 24.81 4.94
C SER A 405 13.97 23.76 5.32
N LEU A 406 15.21 23.87 4.81
CA LEU A 406 16.29 22.98 5.25
C LEU A 406 16.51 23.01 6.77
N ARG A 407 16.22 24.16 7.40
CA ARG A 407 16.31 24.35 8.86
C ARG A 407 15.26 23.55 9.63
N TRP A 408 14.06 23.42 9.06
CA TRP A 408 12.87 22.90 9.75
C TRP A 408 12.26 21.63 9.12
N ILE A 409 13.03 20.93 8.28
CA ILE A 409 12.62 19.65 7.70
C ILE A 409 13.27 18.46 8.42
N ALA A 410 12.46 17.44 8.67
CA ALA A 410 12.89 16.11 9.09
C ALA A 410 12.74 15.12 7.93
N ILE A 411 13.74 14.27 7.71
CA ILE A 411 13.66 13.15 6.75
C ILE A 411 13.51 11.78 7.44
N ASN A 412 13.54 11.75 8.77
CA ASN A 412 13.36 10.57 9.59
C ASN A 412 12.73 10.95 10.96
N GLU A 413 12.28 9.95 11.71
CA GLU A 413 11.60 10.15 13.00
C GLU A 413 12.54 10.76 14.07
N LYS A 414 13.83 10.42 14.05
CA LYS A 414 14.83 11.00 14.97
C LYS A 414 14.93 12.52 14.77
N GLU A 415 15.04 12.97 13.53
CA GLU A 415 15.06 14.40 13.19
C GLU A 415 13.75 15.11 13.52
N ARG A 416 12.61 14.44 13.36
CA ARG A 416 11.33 15.03 13.75
C ARG A 416 11.32 15.35 15.24
N ARG A 417 11.69 14.38 16.09
CA ARG A 417 11.75 14.57 17.54
C ARG A 417 12.72 15.69 17.91
N TYR A 418 13.89 15.73 17.25
CA TYR A 418 14.85 16.82 17.39
C TYR A 418 14.23 18.19 17.08
N LEU A 419 13.54 18.35 15.94
CA LEU A 419 12.96 19.63 15.54
C LEU A 419 11.80 20.06 16.45
N GLN A 420 10.97 19.11 16.91
CA GLN A 420 9.93 19.38 17.91
C GLN A 420 10.54 19.89 19.22
N TYR A 421 11.61 19.25 19.70
CA TYR A 421 12.34 19.72 20.88
C TYR A 421 12.93 21.11 20.65
N ALA A 422 13.63 21.32 19.52
CA ALA A 422 14.25 22.58 19.18
C ALA A 422 13.22 23.73 19.15
N ARG A 423 12.03 23.52 18.58
CA ARG A 423 10.94 24.52 18.60
C ARG A 423 10.51 24.89 20.01
N LYS A 424 10.34 23.90 20.89
CA LYS A 424 9.98 24.14 22.30
C LYS A 424 11.05 24.98 23.01
N VAL A 425 12.32 24.65 22.81
CA VAL A 425 13.44 25.40 23.40
C VAL A 425 13.51 26.83 22.85
N LEU A 426 13.42 27.03 21.52
CA LEU A 426 13.45 28.37 20.95
C LEU A 426 12.27 29.23 21.40
N ALA A 427 11.07 28.65 21.51
CA ALA A 427 9.90 29.34 22.05
C ALA A 427 10.08 29.72 23.52
N TYR A 428 10.66 28.82 24.33
CA TYR A 428 11.04 29.11 25.72
C TYR A 428 12.08 30.23 25.80
N ASN A 429 13.15 30.14 25.01
CA ASN A 429 14.22 31.13 24.97
C ASN A 429 13.71 32.51 24.53
N LYS A 430 12.76 32.58 23.59
CA LYS A 430 12.13 33.85 23.20
C LYS A 430 11.47 34.55 24.40
N LYS A 431 10.82 33.79 25.29
CA LYS A 431 10.23 34.32 26.52
C LYS A 431 11.28 34.69 27.58
N MET A 432 12.37 33.94 27.68
CA MET A 432 13.42 34.22 28.67
C MET A 432 14.37 35.34 28.24
N ALA A 433 14.51 35.59 26.94
CA ALA A 433 15.35 36.65 26.40
C ALA A 433 14.96 38.04 26.92
N SER A 434 13.68 38.29 27.23
CA SER A 434 13.23 39.55 27.82
C SER A 434 13.59 39.72 29.30
N LYS A 435 14.14 38.68 29.95
CA LYS A 435 14.53 38.69 31.36
C LYS A 435 16.04 38.90 31.58
N ILE A 436 16.81 39.09 30.50
CA ILE A 436 18.26 39.26 30.52
C ILE A 436 18.67 40.44 29.64
N HIS A 437 19.93 40.84 29.69
CA HIS A 437 20.39 41.99 28.90
C HIS A 437 20.34 41.68 27.39
N GLY A 438 20.00 42.68 26.57
CA GLY A 438 19.79 42.48 25.13
C GLY A 438 21.02 41.92 24.40
N LEU A 439 22.22 42.31 24.83
CA LEU A 439 23.48 41.78 24.28
C LEU A 439 23.70 40.29 24.62
N GLU A 440 23.36 39.88 25.85
CA GLU A 440 23.45 38.48 26.29
C GLU A 440 22.43 37.62 25.56
N ALA A 441 21.19 38.08 25.43
CA ALA A 441 20.15 37.40 24.66
C ALA A 441 20.56 37.20 23.19
N LYS A 442 21.14 38.23 22.56
CA LYS A 442 21.68 38.15 21.19
C LYS A 442 22.80 37.12 21.09
N GLN A 443 23.74 37.09 22.04
CA GLN A 443 24.83 36.13 22.04
C GLN A 443 24.31 34.68 22.17
N ILE A 444 23.35 34.45 23.07
CA ILE A 444 22.70 33.13 23.24
C ILE A 444 22.01 32.70 21.94
N ALA A 445 21.32 33.63 21.25
CA ALA A 445 20.69 33.35 19.97
C ALA A 445 21.72 32.95 18.90
N ILE A 446 22.84 33.66 18.79
CA ILE A 446 23.94 33.34 17.86
C ILE A 446 24.49 31.93 18.15
N THR A 447 24.74 31.62 19.42
CA THR A 447 25.26 30.31 19.84
C THR A 447 24.30 29.18 19.49
N ASN A 448 23.00 29.37 19.74
CA ASN A 448 21.98 28.38 19.43
C ASN A 448 21.76 28.20 17.92
N GLU A 449 21.84 29.27 17.13
CA GLU A 449 21.78 29.17 15.67
C GLU A 449 22.98 28.39 15.13
N TYR A 450 24.18 28.64 15.67
CA TYR A 450 25.38 27.89 15.30
C TYR A 450 25.27 26.41 15.68
N ARG A 451 24.80 26.08 16.90
CA ARG A 451 24.54 24.70 17.32
C ARG A 451 23.54 24.01 16.40
N MET A 452 22.44 24.68 16.05
CA MET A 452 21.43 24.13 15.14
C MET A 452 21.96 23.94 13.71
N MET A 453 22.79 24.86 13.22
CA MET A 453 23.49 24.75 11.94
C MET A 453 24.36 23.49 11.92
N MET A 454 25.04 23.18 13.03
CA MET A 454 25.85 21.98 13.22
C MET A 454 25.05 20.71 13.54
N GLY A 455 23.72 20.80 13.65
CA GLY A 455 22.83 19.67 13.92
C GLY A 455 22.72 19.27 15.40
N LEU A 456 23.11 20.16 16.31
CA LEU A 456 22.99 20.00 17.77
C LEU A 456 21.77 20.72 18.31
N HIS A 457 21.23 20.20 19.41
CA HIS A 457 20.07 20.82 20.05
C HIS A 457 20.42 22.23 20.55
N PRO A 458 19.50 23.20 20.39
CA PRO A 458 19.64 24.48 21.06
C PRO A 458 19.55 24.28 22.58
N LEU A 459 20.27 25.13 23.31
CA LEU A 459 20.33 25.16 24.77
C LEU A 459 19.29 26.12 25.32
N LYS A 460 18.71 25.76 26.46
CA LYS A 460 17.73 26.60 27.17
C LYS A 460 18.44 27.74 27.89
N ILE A 461 17.86 28.94 27.87
CA ILE A 461 18.34 30.04 28.71
C ILE A 461 18.12 29.67 30.18
N ASP A 462 19.21 29.67 30.95
CA ASP A 462 19.17 29.55 32.40
C ASP A 462 19.61 30.87 33.05
N LEU A 463 18.69 31.46 33.83
CA LEU A 463 18.92 32.77 34.46
C LEU A 463 19.99 32.72 35.55
N LYS A 464 20.20 31.56 36.19
CA LYS A 464 21.21 31.38 37.24
C LYS A 464 22.60 31.35 36.60
N LEU A 465 22.77 30.59 35.52
CA LEU A 465 24.01 30.60 34.73
C LEU A 465 24.30 31.98 34.15
N THR A 466 23.28 32.70 33.69
CA THR A 466 23.42 34.07 33.15
C THR A 466 23.92 35.04 34.22
N ARG A 467 23.35 35.01 35.43
CA ARG A 467 23.84 35.83 36.55
C ARG A 467 25.27 35.48 36.95
N ALA A 468 25.59 34.19 37.04
CA ALA A 468 26.95 33.73 37.38
C ALA A 468 27.97 34.21 36.34
N ALA A 469 27.63 34.11 35.06
CA ALA A 469 28.47 34.57 33.96
C ALA A 469 28.68 36.10 34.01
N ARG A 470 27.61 36.88 34.27
CA ARG A 470 27.71 38.34 34.33
C ARG A 470 28.56 38.79 35.51
N LYS A 471 28.37 38.18 36.68
CA LYS A 471 29.21 38.44 37.86
C LYS A 471 30.68 38.12 37.60
N HIS A 472 30.98 37.04 36.88
CA HIS A 472 32.37 36.71 36.51
C HIS A 472 32.97 37.73 35.55
N SER A 473 32.22 38.18 34.53
CA SER A 473 32.67 39.26 33.64
C SER A 473 32.94 40.57 34.39
N GLN A 474 32.08 40.91 35.36
CA GLN A 474 32.28 42.07 36.24
C GLN A 474 33.50 41.91 37.15
N GLU A 475 33.69 40.72 37.73
CA GLU A 475 34.80 40.41 38.63
C GLU A 475 36.15 40.49 37.89
N MET A 476 36.25 39.87 36.72
CA MET A 476 37.42 39.97 35.83
C MET A 476 37.80 41.42 35.53
N LYS A 477 36.80 42.24 35.14
CA LYS A 477 37.04 43.67 34.84
C LYS A 477 37.47 44.47 36.07
N LYS A 478 36.80 44.27 37.22
CA LYS A 478 37.04 45.05 38.45
C LYS A 478 38.35 44.71 39.13
N LEU A 479 38.74 43.43 39.11
CA LEU A 479 39.95 42.95 39.77
C LEU A 479 41.16 42.83 38.81
N GLY A 480 40.99 43.18 37.54
CA GLY A 480 42.09 43.25 36.57
C GLY A 480 42.70 41.89 36.20
N TYR A 481 41.89 40.84 36.06
CA TYR A 481 42.36 39.51 35.63
C TYR A 481 41.48 38.93 34.51
N PHE A 482 42.04 38.04 33.71
CA PHE A 482 41.31 37.31 32.66
C PHE A 482 41.61 35.82 32.72
N ASP A 483 40.83 35.09 33.53
CA ASP A 483 40.99 33.65 33.76
C ASP A 483 39.64 32.99 34.09
N HIS A 484 39.52 31.70 33.81
CA HIS A 484 38.41 30.86 34.28
C HIS A 484 38.41 30.74 35.81
N THR A 485 39.60 30.80 36.40
CA THR A 485 39.89 30.66 37.82
C THR A 485 39.86 32.02 38.50
N SER A 486 38.87 32.25 39.36
CA SER A 486 38.79 33.50 40.11
C SER A 486 39.84 33.58 41.23
N PRO A 487 40.45 34.75 41.48
CA PRO A 487 41.27 34.96 42.69
C PRO A 487 40.43 34.91 43.98
N VAL A 488 39.12 35.13 43.90
CA VAL A 488 38.19 35.06 45.04
C VAL A 488 37.81 33.60 45.33
N ALA A 489 38.24 33.06 46.47
CA ALA A 489 38.09 31.64 46.82
C ALA A 489 36.64 31.10 46.73
N LYS A 490 35.64 31.90 47.14
CA LYS A 490 34.20 31.53 47.04
C LYS A 490 33.69 31.46 45.60
N ASN A 491 34.36 32.11 44.65
CA ASN A 491 34.03 32.18 43.21
C ASN A 491 35.04 31.42 42.33
N ARG A 492 35.95 30.64 42.95
CA ARG A 492 37.16 30.08 42.32
C ARG A 492 36.93 29.39 40.98
N THR A 493 35.86 28.61 40.82
CA THR A 493 35.59 27.83 39.60
C THR A 493 34.23 28.17 38.99
N PRO A 494 34.02 27.97 37.67
CA PRO A 494 32.72 28.19 37.03
C PRO A 494 31.58 27.46 37.73
N SER A 495 31.80 26.20 38.14
CA SER A 495 30.80 25.41 38.88
C SER A 495 30.48 26.00 40.26
N LYS A 496 31.47 26.56 40.98
CA LYS A 496 31.22 27.26 42.25
C LYS A 496 30.37 28.52 42.01
N ARG A 497 30.73 29.35 41.02
CA ARG A 497 29.94 30.55 40.65
C ARG A 497 28.51 30.20 40.28
N ALA A 498 28.32 29.16 39.46
CA ALA A 498 26.99 28.68 39.09
C ALA A 498 26.17 28.17 40.30
N ARG A 499 26.80 27.41 41.21
CA ARG A 499 26.16 26.94 42.45
C ARG A 499 25.77 28.07 43.39
N ASN A 500 26.58 29.12 43.50
CA ASN A 500 26.27 30.30 44.31
C ASN A 500 25.00 31.02 43.79
N GLU A 501 24.67 30.88 42.50
CA GLU A 501 23.41 31.37 41.91
C GLU A 501 22.26 30.35 41.97
N GLY A 502 22.48 29.20 42.60
CA GLY A 502 21.51 28.11 42.79
C GLY A 502 21.42 27.12 41.62
N TYR A 503 22.42 27.05 40.72
CA TYR A 503 22.45 26.07 39.63
C TYR A 503 23.09 24.74 40.09
N THR A 504 22.32 23.65 40.06
CA THR A 504 22.68 22.38 40.73
C THR A 504 22.75 21.16 39.80
N LYS A 505 22.66 21.34 38.48
CA LYS A 505 22.59 20.21 37.52
C LYS A 505 23.90 19.44 37.34
N GLY A 506 25.02 19.92 37.91
CA GLY A 506 26.28 19.18 37.98
C GLY A 506 27.32 19.66 36.96
N LEU A 507 27.14 19.33 35.68
CA LEU A 507 28.10 19.72 34.63
C LEU A 507 28.02 21.22 34.38
N VAL A 508 29.16 21.90 34.42
CA VAL A 508 29.32 23.31 34.05
C VAL A 508 30.58 23.47 33.21
N GLY A 509 30.45 24.10 32.05
CA GLY A 509 31.58 24.52 31.22
C GLY A 509 31.55 26.03 30.97
N GLU A 510 32.68 26.62 30.63
CA GLU A 510 32.80 28.07 30.46
C GLU A 510 33.65 28.42 29.24
N ASN A 511 33.22 29.46 28.52
CA ASN A 511 34.07 30.21 27.61
C ASN A 511 34.16 31.66 28.11
N ILE A 512 35.34 32.29 28.03
CA ILE A 512 35.55 33.70 28.35
C ILE A 512 36.14 34.44 27.16
N TYR A 513 35.77 35.70 26.97
CA TYR A 513 36.30 36.56 25.90
C TYR A 513 36.49 37.99 26.43
N MET A 514 37.60 38.61 26.05
CA MET A 514 37.89 40.01 26.30
C MET A 514 38.22 40.67 24.96
N GLY A 515 37.55 41.77 24.65
CA GLY A 515 37.74 42.50 23.40
C GLY A 515 36.53 43.35 23.05
N LEU A 516 36.20 43.42 21.76
CA LEU A 516 35.07 44.25 21.31
C LEU A 516 33.77 43.85 22.03
N PRO A 517 32.99 44.81 22.58
CA PRO A 517 31.76 44.55 23.33
C PRO A 517 30.59 44.16 22.40
N SER A 518 30.80 43.15 21.55
CA SER A 518 29.87 42.69 20.53
C SER A 518 29.57 41.20 20.69
N PRO A 519 28.29 40.79 20.73
CA PRO A 519 27.90 39.37 20.78
C PRO A 519 28.56 38.52 19.69
N LEU A 520 28.68 39.09 18.48
CA LEU A 520 29.27 38.40 17.34
C LEU A 520 30.79 38.32 17.45
N ALA A 521 31.45 39.38 17.94
CA ALA A 521 32.89 39.37 18.17
C ALA A 521 33.28 38.31 19.22
N ALA A 522 32.56 38.25 20.33
CA ALA A 522 32.76 37.22 21.36
C ALA A 522 32.56 35.81 20.80
N HIS A 523 31.49 35.58 20.03
CA HIS A 523 31.27 34.29 19.38
C HIS A 523 32.37 33.92 18.39
N LYS A 524 32.84 34.87 17.57
CA LYS A 524 33.98 34.66 16.66
C LYS A 524 35.27 34.34 17.42
N GLY A 525 35.54 35.02 18.53
CA GLY A 525 36.68 34.74 19.39
C GLY A 525 36.66 33.31 19.94
N TRP A 526 35.50 32.84 20.40
CA TRP A 526 35.32 31.45 20.82
C TRP A 526 35.39 30.45 19.67
N TYR A 527 34.86 30.81 18.50
CA TYR A 527 34.93 29.98 17.30
C TYR A 527 36.38 29.78 16.80
N ASN A 528 37.21 30.83 16.85
CA ASN A 528 38.63 30.77 16.46
C ASN A 528 39.54 30.17 17.54
N SER A 529 38.98 29.76 18.67
CA SER A 529 39.72 29.13 19.75
C SER A 529 39.32 27.66 19.86
N PRO A 530 40.19 26.70 19.50
CA PRO A 530 39.81 25.29 19.41
C PRO A 530 39.15 24.70 20.68
N PRO A 531 39.61 25.01 21.91
CA PRO A 531 38.92 24.56 23.12
C PRO A 531 37.51 25.16 23.27
N HIS A 532 37.35 26.47 23.06
CA HIS A 532 36.06 27.15 23.19
C HIS A 532 35.07 26.74 22.09
N HIS A 533 35.55 26.54 20.86
CA HIS A 533 34.76 26.06 19.75
C HIS A 533 34.18 24.66 20.03
N ARG A 534 35.00 23.74 20.53
CA ARG A 534 34.51 22.43 20.98
C ARG A 534 33.53 22.55 22.14
N ASN A 535 33.74 23.46 23.08
CA ASN A 535 32.84 23.68 24.20
C ASN A 535 31.45 24.14 23.73
N ILE A 536 31.37 25.06 22.75
CA ILE A 536 30.10 25.49 22.13
C ILE A 536 29.33 24.30 21.55
N LEU A 537 30.03 23.30 21.01
CA LEU A 537 29.46 22.13 20.34
C LEU A 537 29.41 20.89 21.22
N TYR A 538 29.70 21.00 22.51
CA TYR A 538 29.62 19.86 23.41
C TYR A 538 28.16 19.40 23.55
N TYR A 539 27.96 18.08 23.43
CA TYR A 539 26.64 17.49 23.22
C TYR A 539 25.79 17.47 24.50
N ASP A 540 26.41 17.30 25.67
CA ASP A 540 25.71 17.03 26.94
C ASP A 540 25.19 18.28 27.67
N TYR A 541 25.38 19.45 27.07
CA TYR A 541 24.78 20.67 27.58
C TYR A 541 23.29 20.72 27.25
N GLU A 542 22.51 21.16 28.24
CA GLU A 542 21.07 21.40 28.15
C GLU A 542 20.74 22.90 28.31
N ASP A 543 21.58 23.62 29.05
CA ASP A 543 21.38 24.99 29.48
C ASP A 543 22.55 25.90 29.08
N LEU A 544 22.25 27.17 28.90
CA LEU A 544 23.18 28.22 28.53
C LEU A 544 22.84 29.51 29.29
N GLY A 545 23.86 30.14 29.86
CA GLY A 545 23.80 31.49 30.38
C GLY A 545 24.98 32.30 29.87
N VAL A 546 24.72 33.56 29.51
CA VAL A 546 25.76 34.46 28.99
C VAL A 546 25.72 35.74 29.79
N GLY A 547 26.89 36.20 30.21
CA GLY A 547 27.10 37.45 30.90
C GLY A 547 27.97 38.37 30.06
N ASN A 548 27.63 39.65 30.07
CA ASN A 548 28.49 40.69 29.52
C ASN A 548 28.67 41.83 30.52
N TYR A 549 29.89 42.35 30.58
CA TYR A 549 30.20 43.61 31.25
C TYR A 549 31.31 44.32 30.47
N MET A 550 30.95 45.43 29.80
CA MET A 550 31.84 46.16 28.91
C MET A 550 32.48 45.23 27.85
N ASP A 551 33.80 45.21 27.78
CA ASP A 551 34.66 44.38 26.92
C ASP A 551 34.75 42.91 27.35
N HIS A 552 34.20 42.54 28.53
CA HIS A 552 34.28 41.19 29.07
C HIS A 552 33.00 40.39 28.83
N TRP A 553 33.20 39.14 28.43
CA TRP A 553 32.13 38.19 28.15
C TRP A 553 32.42 36.85 28.81
N THR A 554 31.36 36.24 29.34
CA THR A 554 31.41 34.90 29.88
C THR A 554 30.21 34.11 29.36
N GLN A 555 30.46 32.90 28.86
CA GLN A 555 29.45 31.98 28.38
C GLN A 555 29.53 30.71 29.22
N ASN A 556 28.54 30.50 30.07
CA ASN A 556 28.40 29.33 30.93
C ASN A 556 27.41 28.34 30.37
N PHE A 557 27.87 27.11 30.19
CA PHE A 557 27.07 25.99 29.77
C PHE A 557 26.75 25.11 30.96
N GLY A 558 25.61 24.41 30.93
CA GLY A 558 25.34 23.41 31.93
C GLY A 558 24.45 22.27 31.46
N GLY A 559 24.47 21.18 32.22
CA GLY A 559 23.63 20.01 31.96
C GLY A 559 23.77 18.96 33.05
N LYS A 560 23.03 17.86 32.93
CA LYS A 560 23.03 16.76 33.91
C LYS A 560 24.22 15.81 33.79
N GLY A 561 25.01 15.91 32.72
CA GLY A 561 26.15 15.03 32.45
C GLY A 561 25.79 13.57 32.17
N LYS A 562 24.56 13.29 31.71
CA LYS A 562 24.05 11.91 31.51
C LYS A 562 23.76 11.51 30.05
N PHE A 563 24.27 12.23 29.05
CA PHE A 563 24.12 11.79 27.65
C PHE A 563 25.45 11.24 27.11
N LYS A 564 25.38 10.16 26.32
CA LYS A 564 26.53 9.56 25.65
C LYS A 564 26.69 10.22 24.29
N LEU A 565 27.94 10.27 23.79
CA LEU A 565 28.27 10.66 22.41
C LEU A 565 27.26 10.05 21.43
N PRO A 566 26.74 10.80 20.45
CA PRO A 566 25.99 10.19 19.37
C PRO A 566 26.92 9.21 18.63
N LYS A 567 26.62 7.92 18.70
CA LYS A 567 27.15 6.93 17.74
C LYS A 567 26.77 7.33 16.32
#